data_AF-A0A8H6JKS4-F1
#
_entry.id   AF-A0A8H6JKS4-F1
#
_cell.length_a   1.000
_cell.length_b   1.000
_cell.length_c   1.000
_cell.angle_alpha   90.00
_cell.angle_beta   90.00
_cell.angle_gamma   90.00
#
_symmetry.space_group_name_H-M   'P 1'
#
loop_
_entity.id
_entity.type
_entity.pdbx_description
1 polymer ?
#
loop_
_entity_poly.entity_id
_entity_poly.type
_entity_poly.pdbx_seq_one_letter_code
_entity_poly.pdbx_strand_id
1 'polypeptide(L)'
;MRLPQHPNIVPFDRVVVDELDGNAIGFTSVYIPGGTLDANPSRVFKLKWLQQLTRVVDDLNLKHGIMHQDISDFNHSARIGTGGHSNDRDDVMGVIFILYEIITSDEHFREVLHDSQNPADIQTMRIWPPHPGSLLDHPVEEYRSFLDRWVKGRQEGTRISVYTEAPEPLEWPPFPDDPVKQSLFPAKKDGSARVLIPGWLYIRRIERRKGITRRFLDWQRPPQGKVTLDMSS
;
A
#
# COMPACT_ATOMS: atom_id res chain seq x y z
N MET A 1 -11.69 -5.72 -14.67
CA MET A 1 -12.41 -5.07 -13.55
C MET A 1 -11.61 -3.83 -13.11
N ARG A 2 -12.29 -2.74 -12.74
CA ARG A 2 -11.67 -1.54 -12.16
C ARG A 2 -12.37 -1.23 -10.84
N LEU A 3 -11.62 -0.79 -9.83
CA LEU A 3 -12.20 -0.14 -8.66
C LEU A 3 -13.10 1.01 -9.15
N PRO A 4 -14.30 1.22 -8.58
CA PRO A 4 -15.09 2.41 -8.86
C PRO A 4 -14.24 3.67 -8.70
N GLN A 5 -14.49 4.69 -9.52
CA GLN A 5 -13.73 5.94 -9.40
C GLN A 5 -13.96 6.53 -8.01
N HIS A 6 -12.87 6.80 -7.30
CA HIS A 6 -12.87 7.45 -6.01
C HIS A 6 -12.03 8.74 -6.09
N PRO A 7 -12.52 9.90 -5.60
CA PRO A 7 -11.83 11.18 -5.77
C PRO A 7 -10.47 11.26 -5.05
N ASN A 8 -10.21 10.36 -4.10
CA ASN A 8 -8.97 10.29 -3.33
C ASN A 8 -8.13 9.04 -3.61
N ILE A 9 -8.46 8.26 -4.65
CA ILE A 9 -7.61 7.15 -5.11
C ILE A 9 -7.08 7.52 -6.49
N VAL A 10 -5.76 7.42 -6.68
CA VAL A 10 -5.14 7.73 -7.97
C VAL A 10 -5.67 6.76 -9.02
N PRO A 11 -6.23 7.25 -10.13
CA PRO A 11 -6.82 6.37 -11.13
C PRO A 11 -5.75 5.56 -11.84
N PHE A 12 -6.03 4.28 -11.99
CA PHE A 12 -5.34 3.39 -12.91
C PHE A 12 -5.74 3.72 -14.36
N ASP A 13 -4.77 3.94 -15.25
CA ASP A 13 -5.04 4.21 -16.67
C ASP A 13 -4.91 2.93 -17.50
N ARG A 14 -3.69 2.42 -17.69
CA ARG A 14 -3.41 1.27 -18.59
C ARG A 14 -2.34 0.34 -18.05
N VAL A 15 -2.45 -0.94 -18.39
CA VAL A 15 -1.34 -1.90 -18.29
C VAL A 15 -0.40 -1.68 -19.47
N VAL A 16 0.91 -1.67 -19.20
CA VAL A 16 1.94 -1.69 -20.25
C VAL A 16 2.38 -3.13 -20.42
N VAL A 17 2.30 -3.63 -21.66
CA VAL A 17 2.71 -4.99 -22.01
C VAL A 17 3.98 -4.94 -22.86
N ASP A 18 4.84 -5.96 -22.73
CA ASP A 18 5.98 -6.11 -23.63
C ASP A 18 5.54 -6.58 -25.04
N GLU A 19 6.39 -6.31 -26.03
CA GLU A 19 6.16 -6.70 -27.42
C GLU A 19 6.61 -8.14 -27.73
N LEU A 20 7.29 -8.81 -26.80
CA LEU A 20 7.90 -10.12 -27.03
C LEU A 20 6.88 -11.25 -26.84
N ASP A 21 6.24 -11.24 -25.68
CA ASP A 21 5.35 -12.28 -25.18
C ASP A 21 4.01 -11.68 -24.67
N GLY A 22 3.86 -10.35 -24.68
CA GLY A 22 2.66 -9.67 -24.20
C GLY A 22 2.53 -9.63 -22.68
N ASN A 23 3.62 -9.85 -21.93
CA ASN A 23 3.56 -9.85 -20.46
C ASN A 23 3.38 -8.42 -19.94
N ALA A 24 2.66 -8.26 -18.83
CA ALA A 24 2.60 -6.99 -18.12
C ALA A 24 3.99 -6.62 -17.56
N ILE A 25 4.52 -5.48 -17.99
CA ILE A 25 5.81 -4.93 -17.52
C ILE A 25 5.65 -3.67 -16.66
N GLY A 26 4.42 -3.18 -16.53
CA GLY A 26 4.09 -2.05 -15.67
C GLY A 26 2.68 -1.56 -15.91
N PHE A 27 2.40 -0.39 -15.37
CA PHE A 27 1.15 0.32 -15.58
C PHE A 27 1.38 1.83 -15.63
N THR A 28 0.37 2.53 -16.09
CA THR A 28 0.32 3.99 -16.15
C THR A 28 -0.76 4.51 -15.21
N SER A 29 -0.48 5.65 -14.58
CA SER A 29 -1.43 6.40 -13.76
C SER A 29 -1.23 7.89 -14.01
N VAL A 30 -2.17 8.71 -13.54
CA VAL A 30 -2.02 10.16 -13.59
C VAL A 30 -0.89 10.59 -12.66
N TYR A 31 0.02 11.41 -13.17
CA TYR A 31 1.07 12.02 -12.35
C TYR A 31 0.45 13.04 -11.38
N ILE A 32 0.62 12.81 -10.09
CA ILE A 32 0.19 13.75 -9.04
C ILE A 32 1.38 14.63 -8.68
N PRO A 33 1.36 15.94 -9.01
CA PRO A 33 2.44 16.84 -8.64
C PRO A 33 2.45 17.05 -7.12
N GLY A 34 3.64 17.10 -6.54
CA GLY A 34 3.80 17.39 -5.10
C GLY A 34 4.78 16.50 -4.35
N GLY A 35 5.15 15.36 -4.94
CA GLY A 35 6.08 14.39 -4.35
C GLY A 35 5.42 13.53 -3.27
N THR A 36 6.21 12.63 -2.67
CA THR A 36 5.85 11.89 -1.45
C THR A 36 5.91 12.81 -0.24
N LEU A 37 5.42 12.34 0.92
CA LEU A 37 5.52 13.08 2.18
C LEU A 37 6.99 13.39 2.52
N ASP A 38 7.87 12.40 2.40
CA ASP A 38 9.32 12.55 2.69
C ASP A 38 10.02 13.53 1.76
N ALA A 39 9.59 13.62 0.50
CA ALA A 39 10.20 14.51 -0.50
C ALA A 39 9.76 15.97 -0.35
N ASN A 40 8.78 16.27 0.51
CA ASN A 40 8.21 17.60 0.65
C ASN A 40 7.98 17.97 2.13
N PRO A 41 9.05 18.13 2.92
CA PRO A 41 8.95 18.35 4.37
C PRO A 41 8.33 19.70 4.74
N SER A 42 8.28 20.67 3.82
CA SER A 42 7.63 21.97 4.03
C SER A 42 6.13 21.97 3.75
N ARG A 43 5.55 20.83 3.38
CA ARG A 43 4.13 20.70 3.12
C ARG A 43 3.36 20.70 4.44
N VAL A 44 2.42 21.64 4.57
CA VAL A 44 1.45 21.63 5.67
C VAL A 44 0.54 20.42 5.52
N PHE A 45 0.61 19.47 6.45
CA PHE A 45 -0.30 18.34 6.52
C PHE A 45 -1.66 18.80 7.04
N LYS A 46 -2.72 18.50 6.29
CA LYS A 46 -4.06 19.03 6.59
C LYS A 46 -4.93 18.04 7.33
N LEU A 47 -5.71 18.48 8.32
CA LEU A 47 -6.70 17.63 8.98
C LEU A 47 -7.69 17.02 7.98
N LYS A 48 -8.04 17.77 6.93
CA LYS A 48 -8.85 17.27 5.81
C LYS A 48 -8.23 16.06 5.10
N TRP A 49 -6.91 15.96 5.03
CA TRP A 49 -6.24 14.82 4.38
C TRP A 49 -6.37 13.55 5.21
N LEU A 50 -6.27 13.66 6.54
CA LEU A 50 -6.58 12.54 7.44
C LEU A 50 -8.04 12.09 7.26
N GLN A 51 -8.99 13.02 7.22
CA GLN A 51 -10.40 12.70 6.98
C GLN A 51 -10.65 12.02 5.63
N GLN A 52 -9.93 12.43 4.60
CA GLN A 52 -10.02 11.81 3.27
C GLN A 52 -9.43 10.40 3.28
N LEU A 53 -8.29 10.20 3.94
CA LEU A 53 -7.67 8.89 4.09
C LEU A 53 -8.57 7.91 4.84
N THR A 54 -9.14 8.31 5.99
CA THR A 54 -10.04 7.44 6.75
C THR A 54 -11.30 7.07 5.96
N ARG A 55 -11.84 7.99 5.15
CA ARG A 55 -12.97 7.70 4.25
C ARG A 55 -12.60 6.69 3.16
N VAL A 56 -11.41 6.81 2.56
CA VAL A 56 -10.90 5.82 1.59
C VAL A 56 -10.77 4.45 2.26
N VAL A 57 -10.22 4.41 3.47
CA VAL A 57 -10.06 3.19 4.25
C VAL A 57 -11.40 2.56 4.60
N ASP A 58 -12.42 3.35 4.95
CA ASP A 58 -13.77 2.86 5.20
C ASP A 58 -14.44 2.35 3.92
N ASP A 59 -14.34 3.07 2.80
CA ASP A 59 -14.87 2.63 1.50
C ASP A 59 -14.22 1.31 1.04
N LEU A 60 -12.89 1.18 1.13
CA LEU A 60 -12.23 -0.06 0.76
C LEU A 60 -12.65 -1.22 1.67
N ASN A 61 -12.53 -1.05 2.98
CA ASN A 61 -12.74 -2.14 3.92
C ASN A 61 -14.21 -2.52 4.07
N LEU A 62 -15.09 -1.53 4.26
CA LEU A 62 -16.49 -1.76 4.66
C LEU A 62 -17.44 -1.82 3.47
N LYS A 63 -17.13 -1.13 2.37
CA LYS A 63 -18.00 -1.11 1.18
C LYS A 63 -17.57 -2.14 0.14
N HIS A 64 -16.26 -2.33 -0.07
CA HIS A 64 -15.73 -3.20 -1.11
C HIS A 64 -15.08 -4.51 -0.60
N GLY A 65 -14.91 -4.67 0.71
CA GLY A 65 -14.30 -5.87 1.30
C GLY A 65 -12.83 -6.02 0.93
N ILE A 66 -12.12 -4.91 0.76
CA ILE A 66 -10.70 -4.84 0.38
C ILE A 66 -9.92 -4.15 1.48
N MET A 67 -8.80 -4.77 1.88
CA MET A 67 -7.84 -4.16 2.78
C MET A 67 -6.63 -3.69 1.99
N HIS A 68 -6.14 -2.49 2.25
CA HIS A 68 -4.98 -1.93 1.56
C HIS A 68 -3.66 -2.59 2.00
N GLN A 69 -3.54 -2.90 3.30
CA GLN A 69 -2.44 -3.62 3.97
C GLN A 69 -1.08 -2.93 4.02
N ASP A 70 -0.95 -1.76 3.41
CA ASP A 70 0.26 -0.95 3.46
C ASP A 70 -0.09 0.51 3.17
N ILE A 71 -0.73 1.20 4.11
CA ILE A 71 -1.21 2.59 3.92
C ILE A 71 -0.09 3.55 3.48
N SER A 72 1.16 3.22 3.77
CA SER A 72 2.36 3.95 3.34
C SER A 72 2.80 3.66 1.90
N ASP A 73 2.57 2.44 1.36
CA ASP A 73 2.99 2.04 0.01
C ASP A 73 2.00 1.08 -0.69
N PHE A 74 1.61 1.37 -1.93
CA PHE A 74 0.46 0.76 -2.65
C PHE A 74 0.74 -0.63 -3.25
N ASN A 75 1.28 -1.58 -2.48
CA ASN A 75 1.76 -2.86 -3.02
C ASN A 75 1.14 -4.14 -2.42
N HIS A 76 0.24 -4.03 -1.43
CA HIS A 76 -0.19 -5.18 -0.65
C HIS A 76 -1.71 -5.41 -0.56
N SER A 77 -2.52 -4.70 -1.34
CA SER A 77 -3.98 -4.79 -1.18
C SER A 77 -4.55 -6.18 -1.49
N ALA A 78 -5.51 -6.64 -0.69
CA ALA A 78 -6.16 -7.93 -0.87
C ALA A 78 -7.65 -7.91 -0.52
N ARG A 79 -8.41 -8.86 -1.06
CA ARG A 79 -9.77 -9.17 -0.60
C ARG A 79 -9.70 -9.76 0.81
N ILE A 80 -10.49 -9.20 1.73
CA ILE A 80 -10.57 -9.64 3.11
C ILE A 80 -10.97 -11.13 3.14
N GLY A 81 -10.26 -11.91 3.94
CA GLY A 81 -10.49 -13.36 4.10
C GLY A 81 -9.94 -14.25 2.97
N THR A 82 -9.14 -13.71 2.05
CA THR A 82 -8.48 -14.49 0.97
C THR A 82 -6.98 -14.65 1.19
N GLY A 83 -6.30 -15.51 0.41
CA GLY A 83 -4.89 -15.86 0.64
C GLY A 83 -3.88 -14.71 0.60
N GLY A 84 -4.24 -13.53 0.06
CA GLY A 84 -3.40 -12.33 0.08
C GLY A 84 -3.62 -11.42 1.31
N HIS A 85 -4.64 -11.70 2.12
CA HIS A 85 -5.04 -10.90 3.28
C HIS A 85 -4.31 -11.36 4.55
N SER A 86 -3.59 -10.44 5.18
CA SER A 86 -2.91 -10.59 6.46
C SER A 86 -3.65 -9.80 7.53
N ASN A 87 -4.01 -10.47 8.61
CA ASN A 87 -4.66 -9.83 9.76
C ASN A 87 -3.73 -8.85 10.50
N ASP A 88 -2.42 -9.01 10.34
CA ASP A 88 -1.40 -8.17 10.99
C ASP A 88 -1.19 -6.84 10.24
N ARG A 89 -1.73 -6.73 9.02
CA ARG A 89 -1.63 -5.54 8.16
C ARG A 89 -2.97 -4.81 8.08
N ASP A 90 -3.54 -4.51 9.24
CA ASP A 90 -4.82 -3.81 9.33
C ASP A 90 -4.70 -2.32 8.94
N ASP A 91 -5.63 -1.83 8.11
CA ASP A 91 -5.59 -0.45 7.63
C ASP A 91 -5.86 0.59 8.73
N VAL A 92 -6.66 0.25 9.75
CA VAL A 92 -6.92 1.15 10.90
C VAL A 92 -5.63 1.34 11.68
N MET A 93 -4.91 0.25 11.92
CA MET A 93 -3.58 0.27 12.51
C MET A 93 -2.60 1.09 11.65
N GLY A 94 -2.57 0.88 10.33
CA GLY A 94 -1.76 1.67 9.41
C GLY A 94 -2.01 3.18 9.49
N VAL A 95 -3.27 3.61 9.60
CA VAL A 95 -3.65 5.03 9.77
C VAL A 95 -3.17 5.60 11.12
N ILE A 96 -3.21 4.81 12.20
CA ILE A 96 -2.71 5.22 13.52
C ILE A 96 -1.20 5.51 13.45
N PHE A 97 -0.44 4.57 12.91
CA PHE A 97 1.03 4.69 12.80
C PHE A 97 1.44 5.84 11.88
N ILE A 98 0.85 5.96 10.69
CA ILE A 98 1.23 7.02 9.74
C ILE A 98 0.91 8.42 10.27
N LEU A 99 -0.20 8.59 11.00
CA LEU A 99 -0.53 9.90 11.58
C LEU A 99 0.44 10.28 12.69
N TYR A 100 0.79 9.32 13.55
CA TYR A 100 1.80 9.52 14.58
C TYR A 100 3.12 9.97 13.95
N GLU A 101 3.60 9.22 12.96
CA GLU A 101 4.85 9.49 12.27
C GLU A 101 4.86 10.86 11.58
N ILE A 102 3.78 11.26 10.91
CA ILE A 102 3.68 12.60 10.29
C ILE A 102 3.83 13.73 11.34
N ILE A 103 3.25 13.54 12.53
CA ILE A 103 3.24 14.55 13.58
C ILE A 103 4.59 14.58 14.32
N THR A 104 5.16 13.43 14.65
CA THR A 104 6.34 13.30 15.51
C THR A 104 7.65 13.14 14.74
N SER A 105 7.58 12.83 13.44
CA SER A 105 8.71 12.36 12.62
C SER A 105 9.44 11.17 13.22
N ASP A 106 8.76 10.39 14.07
CA ASP A 106 9.33 9.23 14.74
C ASP A 106 8.97 7.95 13.97
N GLU A 107 9.99 7.40 13.29
CA GLU A 107 9.88 6.26 12.39
C GLU A 107 10.18 4.91 13.08
N HIS A 108 10.43 4.85 14.39
CA HIS A 108 10.91 3.62 15.04
C HIS A 108 9.97 2.42 14.85
N PHE A 109 8.65 2.66 14.73
CA PHE A 109 7.67 1.61 14.52
C PHE A 109 7.76 0.96 13.13
N ARG A 110 8.39 1.61 12.15
CA ARG A 110 8.65 1.01 10.82
C ARG A 110 9.59 -0.18 10.89
N GLU A 111 10.47 -0.24 11.90
CA GLU A 111 11.41 -1.36 12.10
C GLU A 111 10.76 -2.56 12.82
N VAL A 112 9.60 -2.35 13.42
CA VAL A 112 8.83 -3.39 14.12
C VAL A 112 8.04 -4.20 13.10
N LEU A 113 8.14 -5.53 13.16
CA LEU A 113 7.35 -6.42 12.32
C LEU A 113 5.85 -6.19 12.55
N HIS A 114 5.06 -6.27 11.48
CA HIS A 114 3.62 -5.99 11.53
C HIS A 114 2.86 -6.82 12.58
N ASP A 115 3.23 -8.09 12.76
CA ASP A 115 2.64 -9.00 13.76
C ASP A 115 2.96 -8.62 15.22
N SER A 116 3.95 -7.77 15.40
CA SER A 116 4.47 -7.31 16.69
C SER A 116 4.11 -5.86 16.98
N GLN A 117 3.49 -5.15 16.02
CA GLN A 117 3.02 -3.78 16.21
C GLN A 117 1.77 -3.76 17.08
N ASN A 118 1.75 -2.87 18.08
CA ASN A 118 0.59 -2.68 18.95
C ASN A 118 0.10 -1.23 18.88
N PRO A 119 -1.12 -0.97 18.38
CA PRO A 119 -1.62 0.39 18.25
C PRO A 119 -1.89 1.06 19.61
N ALA A 120 -1.92 0.29 20.72
CA ALA A 120 -2.01 0.85 22.07
C ALA A 120 -0.76 1.63 22.46
N ASP A 121 0.41 1.28 21.90
CA ASP A 121 1.68 1.95 22.21
C ASP A 121 1.63 3.44 21.83
N ILE A 122 0.88 3.78 20.79
CA ILE A 122 0.65 5.17 20.32
C ILE A 122 -0.60 5.78 20.96
N GLN A 123 -1.73 5.05 20.96
CA GLN A 123 -3.02 5.59 21.37
C GLN A 123 -3.07 5.95 22.86
N THR A 124 -2.37 5.19 23.70
CA THR A 124 -2.34 5.46 25.16
C THR A 124 -1.40 6.60 25.54
N MET A 125 -0.55 7.08 24.63
CA MET A 125 0.34 8.21 24.89
C MET A 125 -0.46 9.47 25.17
N ARG A 126 -0.26 10.12 26.32
CA ARG A 126 -1.04 11.34 26.67
C ARG A 126 -0.73 12.53 25.77
N ILE A 127 0.51 12.63 25.29
CA ILE A 127 1.01 13.76 24.48
C ILE A 127 1.79 13.17 23.31
N TRP A 128 1.53 13.66 22.10
CA TRP A 128 2.40 13.39 20.96
C TRP A 128 3.29 14.61 20.77
N PRO A 129 4.61 14.50 21.01
CA PRO A 129 5.51 15.64 20.85
C PRO A 129 5.68 15.95 19.36
N PRO A 130 5.12 17.07 18.84
CA PRO A 130 5.26 17.38 17.43
C PRO A 130 6.72 17.69 17.10
N HIS A 131 7.22 17.17 15.98
CA HIS A 131 8.55 17.52 15.50
C HIS A 131 8.60 19.01 15.11
N PRO A 132 9.69 19.74 15.35
CA PRO A 132 9.80 21.16 14.97
C PRO A 132 9.60 21.43 13.48
N GLY A 133 9.85 20.44 12.63
CA GLY A 133 9.62 20.51 11.18
C GLY A 133 8.20 20.12 10.73
N SER A 134 7.36 19.58 11.62
CA SER A 134 6.00 19.17 11.27
C SER A 134 5.08 20.38 11.18
N LEU A 135 4.62 20.66 9.97
CA LEU A 135 3.69 21.75 9.69
C LEU A 135 2.27 21.21 9.62
N LEU A 136 1.42 21.62 10.57
CA LEU A 136 0.02 21.21 10.68
C LEU A 136 -0.91 22.43 10.49
N ASP A 137 -2.09 22.23 9.90
CA ASP A 137 -3.09 23.30 9.76
C ASP A 137 -4.05 23.42 10.96
N HIS A 138 -3.98 22.46 11.89
CA HIS A 138 -4.72 22.43 13.15
C HIS A 138 -3.79 22.00 14.31
N PRO A 139 -4.18 22.21 15.58
CA PRO A 139 -3.47 21.64 16.73
C PRO A 139 -3.49 20.10 16.71
N VAL A 140 -2.44 19.48 17.27
CA VAL A 140 -2.30 18.00 17.36
C VAL A 140 -3.52 17.36 18.01
N GLU A 141 -4.12 18.02 18.99
CA GLU A 141 -5.30 17.59 19.72
C GLU A 141 -6.51 17.36 18.81
N GLU A 142 -6.66 18.16 17.74
CA GLU A 142 -7.77 18.00 16.79
C GLU A 142 -7.58 16.76 15.90
N TYR A 143 -6.36 16.49 15.44
CA TYR A 143 -6.03 15.27 14.71
C TYR A 143 -6.28 14.03 15.57
N ARG A 144 -5.79 14.06 16.81
CA ARG A 144 -6.00 12.97 17.77
C ARG A 144 -7.48 12.75 18.09
N SER A 145 -8.21 13.82 18.39
CA SER A 145 -9.65 13.74 18.67
C SER A 145 -10.47 13.22 17.49
N PHE A 146 -10.02 13.49 16.25
CA PHE A 146 -10.62 12.89 15.06
C PHE A 146 -10.27 11.40 14.94
N LEU A 147 -8.99 11.05 15.04
CA LEU A 147 -8.51 9.68 14.97
C LEU A 147 -9.18 8.78 16.01
N ASP A 148 -9.19 9.20 17.28
CA ASP A 148 -9.76 8.41 18.39
C ASP A 148 -11.25 8.12 18.18
N ARG A 149 -12.01 9.11 17.69
CA ARG A 149 -13.44 8.91 17.36
C ARG A 149 -13.63 7.93 16.21
N TRP A 150 -12.81 8.04 15.17
CA TRP A 150 -12.88 7.13 14.02
C TRP A 150 -12.49 5.70 14.41
N VAL A 151 -11.38 5.52 15.13
CA VAL A 151 -10.93 4.21 15.62
C VAL A 151 -11.98 3.58 16.55
N LYS A 152 -12.53 4.35 17.49
CA LYS A 152 -13.63 3.87 18.36
C LYS A 152 -14.83 3.40 17.52
N GLY A 153 -15.24 4.19 16.52
CA GLY A 153 -16.30 3.80 15.59
C GLY A 153 -16.00 2.49 14.85
N ARG A 154 -14.75 2.26 14.45
CA ARG A 154 -14.29 1.00 13.82
C ARG A 154 -14.27 -0.19 14.80
N GLN A 155 -14.03 0.06 16.08
CA GLN A 155 -14.05 -0.97 17.11
C GLN A 155 -15.48 -1.40 17.47
N GLU A 156 -16.41 -0.45 17.52
CA GLU A 156 -17.82 -0.65 17.89
C GLU A 156 -18.71 -1.03 16.70
N GLY A 157 -18.28 -0.72 15.48
CA GLY A 157 -19.04 -0.93 14.24
C GLY A 157 -18.90 -2.33 13.61
N THR A 158 -19.50 -2.47 12.43
CA THR A 158 -19.46 -3.70 11.64
C THR A 158 -18.04 -4.05 11.21
N ARG A 159 -17.64 -5.30 11.42
CA ARG A 159 -16.39 -5.87 10.91
C ARG A 159 -16.69 -6.82 9.77
N ILE A 160 -15.95 -6.68 8.69
CA ILE A 160 -15.96 -7.61 7.56
C ILE A 160 -14.87 -8.65 7.80
N SER A 161 -15.27 -9.92 7.85
CA SER A 161 -14.37 -11.07 8.05
C SER A 161 -14.05 -11.78 6.73
N VAL A 162 -14.95 -11.66 5.76
CA VAL A 162 -14.77 -12.14 4.38
C VAL A 162 -15.37 -11.11 3.42
N TYR A 163 -14.68 -10.83 2.31
CA TYR A 163 -15.04 -9.76 1.38
C TYR A 163 -16.50 -9.83 0.88
N THR A 164 -17.11 -11.00 0.81
CA THR A 164 -18.50 -11.20 0.36
C THR A 164 -19.55 -10.65 1.33
N GLU A 165 -19.18 -10.31 2.56
CA GLU A 165 -20.05 -9.61 3.51
C GLU A 165 -20.19 -8.11 3.19
N ALA A 166 -19.31 -7.57 2.34
CA ALA A 166 -19.39 -6.19 1.91
C ALA A 166 -20.64 -5.93 1.06
N PRO A 167 -21.23 -4.73 1.09
CA PRO A 167 -22.41 -4.40 0.31
C PRO A 167 -22.13 -4.32 -1.20
N GLU A 168 -20.90 -3.96 -1.59
CA GLU A 168 -20.47 -3.85 -2.99
C GLU A 168 -19.12 -4.57 -3.22
N PRO A 169 -19.06 -5.90 -3.03
CA PRO A 169 -17.81 -6.65 -3.13
C PRO A 169 -17.29 -6.61 -4.57
N LEU A 170 -15.98 -6.47 -4.73
CA LEU A 170 -15.36 -6.49 -6.05
C LEU A 170 -15.04 -7.92 -6.49
N GLU A 171 -15.68 -8.33 -7.58
CA GLU A 171 -15.46 -9.61 -8.27
C GLU A 171 -14.14 -9.67 -9.04
N TRP A 172 -13.07 -10.14 -8.41
CA TRP A 172 -11.80 -10.29 -9.09
C TRP A 172 -11.84 -11.49 -10.03
N PRO A 173 -11.38 -11.35 -11.31
CA PRO A 173 -11.21 -12.52 -12.15
C PRO A 173 -10.28 -13.51 -11.44
N PRO A 174 -10.50 -14.82 -11.61
CA PRO A 174 -9.58 -15.81 -11.08
C PRO A 174 -8.17 -15.49 -11.59
N PHE A 175 -7.18 -15.62 -10.72
CA PHE A 175 -5.79 -15.59 -11.18
C PHE A 175 -5.65 -16.68 -12.25
N PRO A 176 -5.08 -16.35 -13.42
CA PRO A 176 -4.78 -17.38 -14.41
C PRO A 176 -3.86 -18.42 -13.76
N ASP A 177 -4.04 -19.69 -14.12
CA ASP A 177 -3.17 -20.77 -13.63
C ASP A 177 -1.71 -20.41 -13.91
N ASP A 178 -0.92 -20.30 -12.85
CA ASP A 178 0.46 -19.87 -12.96
C ASP A 178 1.28 -20.88 -13.78
N PRO A 179 2.26 -20.42 -14.57
CA PRO A 179 3.31 -21.30 -15.07
C PRO A 179 4.15 -21.77 -13.86
N VAL A 180 3.76 -22.91 -13.28
CA VAL A 180 4.38 -23.51 -12.09
C VAL A 180 5.90 -23.59 -12.29
N LYS A 181 6.65 -22.76 -11.55
CA LYS A 181 8.09 -22.97 -11.35
C LYS A 181 8.38 -22.91 -9.86
N GLN A 182 8.85 -24.04 -9.33
CA GLN A 182 9.25 -24.17 -7.95
C GLN A 182 10.50 -23.31 -7.71
N SER A 183 10.41 -22.35 -6.79
CA SER A 183 11.58 -21.57 -6.37
C SER A 183 12.04 -22.05 -5.00
N LEU A 184 13.31 -22.46 -4.92
CA LEU A 184 13.94 -22.82 -3.65
C LEU A 184 14.35 -21.54 -2.93
N PHE A 185 13.74 -21.25 -1.78
CA PHE A 185 14.23 -20.23 -0.86
C PHE A 185 15.25 -20.85 0.10
N PRO A 186 16.31 -20.10 0.47
CA PRO A 186 17.26 -20.57 1.47
C PRO A 186 16.56 -20.77 2.82
N ALA A 187 17.00 -21.80 3.55
CA ALA A 187 16.53 -22.13 4.89
C ALA A 187 16.57 -20.90 5.83
N LYS A 188 15.66 -20.85 6.80
CA LYS A 188 15.80 -19.94 7.95
C LYS A 188 17.14 -20.24 8.64
N LYS A 189 17.74 -19.24 9.26
CA LYS A 189 19.04 -19.35 9.97
C LYS A 189 19.04 -20.37 11.13
N ASP A 190 17.89 -20.95 11.47
CA ASP A 190 17.66 -21.91 12.56
C ASP A 190 17.93 -23.38 12.17
N GLY A 191 18.36 -23.65 10.93
CA GLY A 191 18.67 -25.01 10.49
C GLY A 191 17.45 -25.83 10.07
N SER A 192 16.26 -25.22 9.95
CA SER A 192 15.10 -25.85 9.34
C SER A 192 15.35 -26.21 7.86
N ALA A 193 14.78 -27.33 7.40
CA ALA A 193 14.97 -27.83 6.04
C ALA A 193 14.55 -26.78 4.98
N ARG A 194 15.20 -26.81 3.81
CA ARG A 194 14.79 -25.99 2.65
C ARG A 194 13.32 -26.27 2.34
N VAL A 195 12.46 -25.28 2.52
CA VAL A 195 11.05 -25.40 2.16
C VAL A 195 10.89 -25.00 0.70
N LEU A 196 10.35 -25.92 -0.10
CA LEU A 196 9.82 -25.61 -1.43
C LEU A 196 8.54 -24.79 -1.22
N ILE A 197 8.65 -23.48 -1.34
CA ILE A 197 7.49 -22.60 -1.39
C ILE A 197 7.30 -22.21 -2.86
N PRO A 198 6.09 -22.29 -3.43
CA PRO A 198 5.80 -21.71 -4.74
C PRO A 198 6.28 -20.26 -4.75
N GLY A 199 7.30 -19.97 -5.56
CA GLY A 199 7.87 -18.63 -5.66
C GLY A 199 7.36 -17.97 -6.92
N TRP A 200 6.52 -16.95 -6.73
CA TRP A 200 5.86 -16.21 -7.79
C TRP A 200 6.71 -15.06 -8.35
N LEU A 201 7.89 -14.81 -7.75
CA LEU A 201 8.75 -13.68 -8.07
C LEU A 201 9.84 -14.06 -9.08
N TYR A 202 9.60 -13.76 -10.35
CA TYR A 202 10.61 -13.76 -11.40
C TYR A 202 11.51 -12.53 -11.28
N ILE A 203 12.47 -12.55 -10.36
CA ILE A 203 13.48 -11.50 -10.31
C ILE A 203 14.44 -11.70 -11.49
N ARG A 204 14.32 -10.87 -12.53
CA ARG A 204 15.18 -10.87 -13.74
C ARG A 204 16.67 -11.03 -13.41
N ARG A 205 17.13 -10.39 -12.34
CA ARG A 205 18.52 -10.48 -11.84
C ARG A 205 18.91 -11.90 -11.41
N ILE A 206 18.01 -12.64 -10.76
CA ILE A 206 18.25 -14.02 -10.31
C ILE A 206 18.27 -14.96 -11.51
N GLU A 207 17.33 -14.80 -12.44
CA GLU A 207 17.24 -15.64 -13.65
C GLU A 207 18.49 -15.48 -14.54
N ARG A 208 18.98 -14.23 -14.72
CA ARG A 208 20.26 -13.96 -15.41
C ARG A 208 21.44 -14.66 -14.72
N ARG A 209 21.52 -14.65 -13.38
CA ARG A 209 22.57 -15.36 -12.62
C ARG A 209 22.51 -16.88 -12.78
N LYS A 210 21.31 -17.44 -12.99
CA LYS A 210 21.10 -18.88 -13.23
C LYS A 210 21.37 -19.29 -14.68
N GLY A 211 21.81 -18.38 -15.55
CA GLY A 211 22.08 -18.67 -16.96
C GLY A 211 20.81 -18.94 -17.78
N ILE A 212 19.64 -18.54 -17.27
CA ILE A 212 18.37 -18.72 -17.98
C ILE A 212 18.30 -17.68 -19.10
N THR A 213 18.44 -18.15 -20.34
CA THR A 213 18.45 -17.37 -21.59
C THR A 213 17.05 -17.13 -22.13
N ARG A 214 16.11 -16.69 -21.28
CA ARG A 214 14.85 -16.13 -21.79
C ARG A 214 15.15 -14.83 -22.54
N ARG A 215 14.39 -14.53 -23.60
CA ARG A 215 14.40 -13.19 -24.19
C ARG A 215 13.87 -12.23 -23.14
N PHE A 216 14.62 -11.18 -22.84
CA PHE A 216 14.19 -10.15 -21.90
C PHE A 216 14.20 -8.81 -22.61
N LEU A 217 13.14 -8.03 -22.45
CA LEU A 217 13.15 -6.63 -22.87
C LEU A 217 14.13 -5.86 -21.98
N ASP A 218 15.14 -5.21 -22.56
CA ASP A 218 15.98 -4.24 -21.83
C ASP A 218 15.25 -2.90 -21.80
N TRP A 219 14.29 -2.79 -20.88
CA TRP A 219 13.60 -1.54 -20.59
C TRP A 219 14.46 -0.65 -19.69
N GLN A 220 14.92 0.47 -20.24
CA GLN A 220 15.48 1.57 -19.46
C GLN A 220 14.45 2.69 -19.42
N ARG A 221 14.10 3.16 -18.21
CA ARG A 221 13.29 4.38 -18.09
C ARG A 221 14.09 5.52 -18.74
N PRO A 222 13.54 6.22 -19.74
CA PRO A 222 14.21 7.40 -20.28
C PRO A 222 14.52 8.39 -19.15
N PRO A 223 15.64 9.15 -19.22
CA PRO A 223 15.88 10.24 -18.28
C PRO A 223 14.64 11.12 -18.18
N GLN A 224 14.29 11.59 -16.98
CA GLN A 224 13.14 12.48 -16.79
C GLN A 224 13.38 13.82 -17.52
N GLY A 225 13.10 13.85 -18.82
CA GLY A 225 13.00 15.05 -19.63
C GLY A 225 11.57 15.58 -19.58
N LYS A 226 11.42 16.91 -19.52
CA LYS A 226 10.12 17.55 -19.71
C LYS A 226 9.56 17.07 -21.05
N VAL A 227 8.40 16.41 -21.04
CA VAL A 227 7.65 16.16 -22.26
C VAL A 227 7.23 17.52 -22.80
N THR A 228 7.98 18.04 -23.77
CA THR A 228 7.50 19.13 -24.62
C THR A 228 6.39 18.56 -25.45
N LEU A 229 5.15 18.95 -25.14
CA LEU A 229 4.01 18.73 -26.01
C LEU A 229 4.27 19.52 -27.29
N ASP A 230 4.85 18.87 -28.30
CA ASP A 230 4.78 19.39 -29.66
C ASP A 230 3.32 19.25 -30.10
N MET A 231 2.59 20.36 -30.03
CA MET A 231 1.37 20.55 -30.79
C MET A 231 1.77 20.91 -32.21
N SER A 232 1.82 19.92 -33.09
CA SER A 232 1.82 20.13 -34.54
C SER A 232 0.58 19.49 -35.15
N SER A 233 -0.27 20.37 -35.67
CA SER A 233 -1.33 20.07 -36.65
C SER A 233 -0.70 20.02 -38.05
#